data_AF-M1TTK1-F1
#
_entry.id   AF-M1TTK1-F1
#
_cell.length_a   1.000
_cell.length_b   1.000
_cell.length_c   1.000
_cell.angle_alpha   90.00
_cell.angle_beta   90.00
_cell.angle_gamma   90.00
#
_symmetry.space_group_name_H-M   'P 1'
#
loop_
_entity.id
_entity.type
_entity.pdbx_description
1 polymer ?
#
loop_
_entity_poly.entity_id
_entity_poly.type
_entity_poly.pdbx_seq_one_letter_code
_entity_poly.pdbx_strand_id
1 'polypeptide(L)'
;MGIEKPAPLLMNEVLKNSQSHTWEKAIAEWEVSGQDEDFESLSVCVCGKTGLRYKYIITNTMTRTQLHPIGSECIRHFGSQNMVDTVEYLRKITELRKRNLGSITFQEIKDAGILSRKFITALYEKGLFQPNKFNRNDGKNDFQFYLNMFNSRSMSDKQRKKADVLTRELRKLV
;
A
#
# COMPACT_ATOMS: atom_id res chain seq x y z
N MET A 1 -11.29 -23.40 5.74
CA MET A 1 -11.52 -22.19 6.55
C MET A 1 -12.43 -21.30 5.74
N GLY A 2 -13.71 -21.19 6.11
CA GLY A 2 -14.68 -20.42 5.33
C GLY A 2 -14.34 -18.94 5.40
N ILE A 3 -14.29 -18.25 4.26
CA ILE A 3 -14.20 -16.79 4.24
C ILE A 3 -15.50 -16.28 4.85
N GLU A 4 -15.40 -15.64 6.02
CA GLU A 4 -16.54 -15.01 6.67
C GLU A 4 -17.19 -14.02 5.70
N LYS A 5 -18.51 -14.09 5.53
CA LYS A 5 -19.22 -13.24 4.57
C LYS A 5 -19.02 -11.76 4.95
N PRO A 6 -18.69 -10.89 3.98
CA PRO A 6 -18.57 -9.47 4.26
C PRO A 6 -19.93 -8.88 4.68
N ALA A 7 -19.89 -7.71 5.33
CA ALA A 7 -21.10 -6.93 5.59
C ALA A 7 -21.84 -6.64 4.26
N PRO A 8 -23.19 -6.72 4.22
CA PRO A 8 -23.96 -6.50 2.99
C PRO A 8 -23.66 -5.17 2.29
N LEU A 9 -23.43 -4.10 3.06
CA LEU A 9 -23.08 -2.79 2.51
C LEU A 9 -21.75 -2.81 1.74
N LEU A 10 -20.73 -3.49 2.28
CA LEU A 10 -19.44 -3.65 1.60
C LEU A 10 -19.61 -4.46 0.31
N MET A 11 -20.34 -5.57 0.38
CA MET A 11 -20.57 -6.43 -0.78
C MET A 11 -21.29 -5.68 -1.91
N ASN A 12 -22.34 -4.95 -1.58
CA ASN A 12 -23.13 -4.18 -2.54
C ASN A 12 -22.29 -3.09 -3.21
N GLU A 13 -21.51 -2.35 -2.43
CA GLU A 13 -20.71 -1.25 -2.97
C GLU A 13 -19.56 -1.76 -3.85
N VAL A 14 -18.94 -2.89 -3.49
CA VAL A 14 -17.94 -3.55 -4.34
C VAL A 14 -18.55 -4.01 -5.66
N LEU A 15 -19.67 -4.74 -5.62
CA LEU A 15 -20.33 -5.25 -6.84
C LEU A 15 -20.80 -4.15 -7.76
N LYS A 16 -21.42 -3.09 -7.20
CA LYS A 16 -21.89 -1.92 -7.94
C LYS A 16 -20.78 -1.23 -8.73
N ASN A 17 -19.56 -1.24 -8.20
CA ASN A 17 -18.42 -0.52 -8.77
C ASN A 17 -17.39 -1.44 -9.46
N SER A 18 -17.73 -2.71 -9.65
CA SER A 18 -16.90 -3.71 -10.35
C SER A 18 -17.42 -3.98 -11.75
N GLN A 19 -16.58 -4.51 -12.63
CA GLN A 19 -17.05 -5.06 -13.91
C GLN A 19 -17.77 -6.40 -13.70
N SER A 20 -17.30 -7.19 -12.74
CA SER A 20 -17.91 -8.46 -12.38
C SER A 20 -19.15 -8.30 -11.49
N HIS A 21 -20.14 -9.15 -11.72
CA HIS A 21 -21.42 -9.16 -10.98
C HIS A 21 -21.48 -10.22 -9.87
N THR A 22 -20.38 -10.95 -9.63
CA THR A 22 -20.27 -11.94 -8.55
C THR A 22 -19.14 -11.57 -7.62
N TRP A 23 -19.32 -11.79 -6.32
CA TRP A 23 -18.37 -11.34 -5.29
C TRP A 23 -16.97 -11.92 -5.52
N GLU A 24 -16.91 -13.21 -5.83
CA GLU A 24 -15.67 -13.97 -6.00
C GLU A 24 -14.79 -13.44 -7.13
N LYS A 25 -15.42 -12.89 -8.19
CA LYS A 25 -14.71 -12.28 -9.31
C LYS A 25 -14.44 -10.81 -9.06
N ALA A 26 -15.42 -10.09 -8.51
CA ALA A 26 -15.32 -8.66 -8.25
C ALA A 26 -14.14 -8.33 -7.33
N ILE A 27 -13.93 -9.08 -6.24
CA ILE A 27 -12.83 -8.80 -5.29
C ILE A 27 -11.43 -8.88 -5.91
N ALA A 28 -11.25 -9.65 -6.99
CA ALA A 28 -9.96 -9.75 -7.69
C ALA A 28 -9.61 -8.48 -8.48
N GLU A 29 -10.58 -7.59 -8.71
CA GLU A 29 -10.40 -6.35 -9.45
C GLU A 29 -9.83 -5.22 -8.58
N TRP A 30 -9.77 -5.37 -7.25
CA TRP A 30 -9.46 -4.30 -6.32
C TRP A 30 -8.05 -4.38 -5.76
N GLU A 31 -7.47 -3.22 -5.48
CA GLU A 31 -6.20 -3.08 -4.79
C GLU A 31 -6.23 -1.94 -3.77
N VAL A 32 -5.38 -2.02 -2.76
CA VAL A 32 -5.12 -0.88 -1.86
C VAL A 32 -4.24 0.12 -2.61
N SER A 33 -4.73 1.35 -2.73
CA SER A 33 -4.08 2.42 -3.47
C SER A 33 -3.63 3.58 -2.59
N GLY A 34 -4.08 3.64 -1.34
CA GLY A 34 -3.65 4.68 -0.40
C GLY A 34 -4.17 4.48 1.01
N GLN A 35 -3.74 5.35 1.90
CA GLN A 35 -4.18 5.43 3.28
C GLN A 35 -4.26 6.89 3.73
N ASP A 36 -5.17 7.17 4.67
CA ASP A 36 -5.22 8.37 5.48
C ASP A 36 -5.53 7.99 6.94
N GLU A 37 -5.42 8.95 7.86
CA GLU A 37 -5.73 8.77 9.27
C GLU A 37 -7.00 9.52 9.69
N ASP A 38 -7.66 8.96 10.69
CA ASP A 38 -8.75 9.63 11.36
C ASP A 38 -8.46 9.69 12.85
N PHE A 39 -7.91 10.84 13.25
CA PHE A 39 -7.50 11.09 14.63
C PHE A 39 -8.68 11.14 15.60
N GLU A 40 -9.86 11.52 15.13
CA GLU A 40 -11.08 11.61 15.93
C GLU A 40 -11.93 10.34 15.83
N SER A 41 -11.60 9.44 14.89
CA SER A 41 -12.28 8.16 14.65
C SER A 41 -13.78 8.31 14.33
N LEU A 42 -14.14 9.43 13.70
CA LEU A 42 -15.52 9.79 13.33
C LEU A 42 -15.98 9.20 12.00
N SER A 43 -15.03 8.71 11.19
CA SER A 43 -15.30 8.17 9.87
C SER A 43 -16.08 6.86 9.95
N VAL A 44 -17.04 6.74 9.05
CA VAL A 44 -17.84 5.54 8.86
C VAL A 44 -17.28 4.77 7.67
N CYS A 45 -16.82 3.55 7.90
CA CYS A 45 -16.40 2.63 6.85
C CYS A 45 -17.52 2.43 5.82
N VAL A 46 -17.19 2.11 4.57
CA VAL A 46 -18.18 1.67 3.56
C VAL A 46 -19.05 0.50 4.06
N CYS A 47 -18.53 -0.34 4.95
CA CYS A 47 -19.32 -1.42 5.57
C CYS A 47 -20.30 -0.96 6.67
N GLY A 48 -20.28 0.32 7.06
CA GLY A 48 -21.08 0.90 8.14
C GLY A 48 -20.41 0.93 9.52
N LYS A 49 -19.25 0.27 9.70
CA LYS A 49 -18.52 0.28 11.00
C LYS A 49 -17.81 1.62 11.24
N THR A 50 -17.84 2.09 12.48
CA THR A 50 -17.14 3.30 12.95
C THR A 50 -15.86 2.95 13.72
N GLY A 51 -15.14 3.95 14.25
CA GLY A 51 -13.96 3.72 15.09
C GLY A 51 -12.69 3.40 14.30
N LEU A 52 -12.61 3.84 13.04
CA LEU A 52 -11.44 3.63 12.21
C LEU A 52 -10.33 4.61 12.60
N ARG A 53 -9.16 4.12 13.03
CA ARG A 53 -7.95 4.95 13.16
C ARG A 53 -7.24 5.16 11.81
N TYR A 54 -7.14 4.09 11.01
CA TYR A 54 -6.57 4.13 9.67
C TYR A 54 -7.67 3.88 8.64
N LYS A 55 -7.76 4.77 7.65
CA LYS A 55 -8.69 4.70 6.54
C LYS A 55 -7.91 4.32 5.29
N TYR A 56 -8.28 3.23 4.65
CA TYR A 56 -7.66 2.83 3.41
C TYR A 56 -8.52 3.25 2.22
N ILE A 57 -7.86 3.56 1.12
CA ILE A 57 -8.46 3.76 -0.19
C ILE A 57 -8.20 2.49 -0.99
N ILE A 58 -9.26 1.87 -1.50
CA ILE A 58 -9.13 0.80 -2.49
C ILE A 58 -9.60 1.30 -3.85
N THR A 59 -8.90 0.90 -4.90
CA THR A 59 -9.22 1.25 -6.29
C THR A 59 -9.51 -0.03 -7.06
N ASN A 60 -10.61 -0.04 -7.81
CA ASN A 60 -10.88 -1.06 -8.80
C ASN A 60 -9.99 -0.80 -10.03
N THR A 61 -9.14 -1.75 -10.37
CA THR A 61 -8.17 -1.65 -11.46
C THR A 61 -8.82 -1.65 -12.85
N MET A 62 -10.03 -2.19 -12.97
CA MET A 62 -10.79 -2.34 -14.20
C MET A 62 -11.71 -1.14 -14.47
N THR A 63 -12.38 -0.62 -13.45
CA THR A 63 -13.33 0.51 -13.57
C THR A 63 -12.72 1.85 -13.15
N ARG A 64 -11.57 1.84 -12.48
CA ARG A 64 -10.91 3.00 -11.85
C ARG A 64 -11.71 3.65 -10.70
N THR A 65 -12.81 3.06 -10.28
CA THR A 65 -13.60 3.56 -9.14
C THR A 65 -12.84 3.34 -7.83
N GLN A 66 -12.98 4.29 -6.91
CA GLN A 66 -12.39 4.23 -5.59
C GLN A 66 -13.45 4.07 -4.50
N LEU A 67 -13.13 3.29 -3.48
CA LEU A 67 -13.91 3.23 -2.24
C LEU A 67 -13.05 3.69 -1.06
N HIS A 68 -13.62 4.59 -0.28
CA HIS A 68 -13.02 5.18 0.91
C HIS A 68 -14.13 5.75 1.81
N PRO A 69 -14.04 5.63 3.14
CA PRO A 69 -12.98 4.95 3.89
C PRO A 69 -13.23 3.45 4.02
N ILE A 70 -12.16 2.66 3.90
CA ILE A 70 -12.20 1.22 4.12
C ILE A 70 -11.36 0.87 5.35
N GLY A 71 -11.92 0.08 6.27
CA GLY A 71 -11.20 -0.45 7.42
C GLY A 71 -10.37 -1.69 7.08
N SER A 72 -9.33 -1.97 7.87
CA SER A 72 -8.45 -3.13 7.65
C SER A 72 -9.18 -4.48 7.72
N GLU A 73 -10.22 -4.61 8.55
CA GLU A 73 -11.10 -5.78 8.56
C GLU A 73 -11.83 -5.97 7.22
N CYS A 74 -12.31 -4.87 6.62
CA CYS A 74 -13.00 -4.95 5.33
C CYS A 74 -12.07 -5.46 4.23
N ILE A 75 -10.80 -5.06 4.27
CA ILE A 75 -9.78 -5.51 3.32
C ILE A 75 -9.53 -7.02 3.42
N ARG A 76 -9.65 -7.62 4.61
CA ARG A 76 -9.48 -9.08 4.77
C ARG A 76 -10.50 -9.89 3.99
N HIS A 77 -11.72 -9.37 3.79
CA HIS A 77 -12.75 -10.06 3.02
C HIS A 77 -12.44 -10.16 1.51
N PHE A 78 -11.48 -9.38 0.99
CA PHE A 78 -11.04 -9.48 -0.41
C PHE A 78 -10.17 -10.72 -0.65
N GLY A 79 -9.73 -11.42 0.40
CA GLY A 79 -8.93 -12.65 0.29
C GLY A 79 -7.55 -12.45 -0.36
N SER A 80 -7.13 -11.19 -0.59
CA SER A 80 -5.88 -10.85 -1.25
C SER A 80 -4.77 -10.62 -0.23
N GLN A 81 -3.82 -11.55 -0.17
CA GLN A 81 -2.64 -11.39 0.69
C GLN A 81 -1.85 -10.12 0.33
N ASN A 82 -1.82 -9.72 -0.94
CA ASN A 82 -1.15 -8.49 -1.37
C ASN A 82 -1.82 -7.25 -0.79
N MET A 83 -3.16 -7.22 -0.70
CA MET A 83 -3.87 -6.11 -0.06
C MET A 83 -3.61 -6.06 1.45
N VAL A 84 -3.62 -7.22 2.11
CA VAL A 84 -3.32 -7.34 3.55
C VAL A 84 -1.89 -6.87 3.85
N ASP A 85 -0.92 -7.32 3.06
CA ASP A 85 0.48 -6.90 3.21
C ASP A 85 0.62 -5.39 2.98
N THR A 86 -0.06 -4.84 1.97
CA THR A 86 -0.05 -3.39 1.67
C THR A 86 -0.59 -2.59 2.85
N VAL A 87 -1.72 -3.00 3.44
CA VAL A 87 -2.26 -2.40 4.67
C VAL A 87 -1.23 -2.40 5.80
N GLU A 88 -0.53 -3.51 6.00
CA GLU A 88 0.47 -3.62 7.05
C GLU A 88 1.66 -2.68 6.80
N TYR A 89 2.15 -2.62 5.56
CA TYR A 89 3.27 -1.76 5.18
C TYR A 89 2.93 -0.28 5.34
N LEU A 90 1.77 0.17 4.84
CA LEU A 90 1.34 1.57 4.95
C LEU A 90 1.21 1.98 6.41
N ARG A 91 0.59 1.14 7.25
CA ARG A 91 0.50 1.37 8.69
C ARG A 91 1.87 1.53 9.35
N LYS A 92 2.82 0.62 9.08
CA LYS A 92 4.17 0.69 9.66
C LYS A 92 4.92 1.94 9.20
N ILE A 93 4.80 2.33 7.94
CA ILE A 93 5.40 3.55 7.39
C ILE A 93 4.85 4.78 8.10
N THR A 94 3.53 4.88 8.26
CA THR A 94 2.87 6.00 8.95
C THR A 94 3.34 6.12 10.41
N GLU A 95 3.37 5.01 11.14
CA GLU A 95 3.84 5.01 12.54
C GLU A 95 5.33 5.34 12.67
N LEU A 96 6.17 4.84 11.75
CA LEU A 96 7.59 5.18 11.73
C LEU A 96 7.81 6.67 11.44
N ARG A 97 7.01 7.28 10.55
CA ARG A 97 7.07 8.71 10.27
C ARG A 97 6.69 9.56 11.46
N LYS A 98 5.64 9.18 12.19
CA LYS A 98 5.26 9.91 13.41
C LYS A 98 6.38 9.95 14.43
N ARG A 99 7.05 8.81 14.65
CA ARG A 99 8.20 8.72 15.57
C ARG A 99 9.36 9.60 15.14
N ASN A 100 9.56 9.81 13.84
CA ASN A 100 10.65 10.59 13.28
C ASN A 100 10.21 11.96 12.73
N LEU A 101 9.10 12.52 13.24
CA LEU A 101 8.60 13.86 12.90
C LEU A 101 8.47 14.11 11.38
N GLY A 102 8.05 13.09 10.62
CA GLY A 102 7.77 13.17 9.18
C GLY A 102 8.96 12.90 8.24
N SER A 103 10.17 12.73 8.78
CA SER A 103 11.36 12.36 8.01
C SER A 103 11.76 10.93 8.32
N ILE A 104 11.88 10.08 7.30
CA ILE A 104 12.41 8.71 7.46
C ILE A 104 13.39 8.42 6.33
N THR A 105 14.43 7.67 6.65
CA THR A 105 15.48 7.19 5.74
C THR A 105 15.20 5.76 5.30
N PHE A 106 15.80 5.35 4.20
CA PHE A 106 15.71 3.97 3.72
C PHE A 106 16.22 2.97 4.76
N GLN A 107 17.28 3.33 5.48
CA GLN A 107 17.87 2.49 6.52
C GLN A 107 16.89 2.24 7.66
N GLU A 108 16.16 3.28 8.13
CA GLU A 108 15.15 3.12 9.18
C GLU A 108 13.98 2.24 8.73
N ILE A 109 13.52 2.36 7.48
CA ILE A 109 12.46 1.48 6.93
C ILE A 109 12.94 0.03 6.87
N LYS A 110 14.20 -0.17 6.49
CA LYS A 110 14.83 -1.48 6.45
C LYS A 110 14.97 -2.09 7.85
N ASP A 111 15.48 -1.32 8.82
CA ASP A 111 15.71 -1.77 10.20
C ASP A 111 14.38 -2.03 10.94
N ALA A 112 13.32 -1.31 10.59
CA ALA A 112 11.96 -1.57 11.06
C ALA A 112 11.31 -2.84 10.47
N GLY A 113 12.00 -3.57 9.58
CA GLY A 113 11.49 -4.78 8.94
C GLY A 113 10.31 -4.53 8.00
N ILE A 114 10.15 -3.29 7.51
CA ILE A 114 9.08 -2.91 6.58
C ILE A 114 9.44 -3.35 5.16
N LEU A 115 10.71 -3.20 4.78
CA LEU A 115 11.16 -3.64 3.47
C LEU A 115 11.23 -5.16 3.38
N SER A 116 10.76 -5.68 2.25
CA SER A 116 10.95 -7.05 1.83
C SER A 116 11.14 -7.09 0.32
N ARG A 117 11.68 -8.19 -0.22
CA ARG A 117 11.74 -8.39 -1.68
C ARG A 117 10.34 -8.33 -2.31
N LYS A 118 9.35 -8.92 -1.62
CA LYS A 118 7.94 -8.88 -2.04
C LYS A 118 7.42 -7.45 -2.12
N PHE A 119 7.68 -6.64 -1.10
CA PHE A 119 7.25 -5.24 -1.08
C PHE A 119 7.91 -4.43 -2.20
N ILE A 120 9.23 -4.53 -2.37
CA ILE A 120 9.96 -3.81 -3.43
C ILE A 120 9.47 -4.23 -4.82
N THR A 121 9.15 -5.52 -5.01
CA THR A 121 8.57 -6.04 -6.26
C THR A 121 7.17 -5.47 -6.49
N ALA A 122 6.32 -5.45 -5.47
CA ALA A 122 4.99 -4.85 -5.58
C ALA A 122 5.04 -3.35 -5.93
N LEU A 123 6.01 -2.60 -5.40
CA LEU A 123 6.22 -1.20 -5.79
C LEU A 123 6.62 -1.06 -7.26
N TYR A 124 7.43 -1.98 -7.79
CA TYR A 124 7.79 -2.00 -9.21
C TYR A 124 6.59 -2.33 -10.10
N GLU A 125 5.81 -3.35 -9.74
CA GLU A 125 4.60 -3.74 -10.48
C GLU A 125 3.55 -2.63 -10.52
N LYS A 126 3.44 -1.85 -9.43
CA LYS A 126 2.58 -0.65 -9.36
C LYS A 126 3.15 0.56 -10.10
N GLY A 127 4.30 0.42 -10.75
CA GLY A 127 4.92 1.49 -11.54
C GLY A 127 5.53 2.61 -10.69
N LEU A 128 5.93 2.37 -9.43
CA LEU A 128 6.58 3.40 -8.62
C LEU A 128 7.93 3.83 -9.23
N PHE A 129 8.63 2.90 -9.88
CA PHE A 129 9.94 3.15 -10.50
C PHE A 129 9.76 3.56 -11.97
N GLN A 130 9.49 4.85 -12.21
CA GLN A 130 9.30 5.38 -13.56
C GLN A 130 10.63 5.62 -14.29
N PRO A 131 10.72 5.37 -15.61
CA PRO A 131 11.86 5.74 -16.45
C PRO A 131 12.26 7.21 -16.29
N ASN A 132 13.54 7.47 -16.03
CA ASN A 132 14.09 8.82 -15.94
C ASN A 132 15.61 8.84 -16.18
N LYS A 133 16.19 10.03 -16.34
CA LYS A 133 17.63 10.18 -16.61
C LYS A 133 18.54 9.56 -15.53
N PHE A 134 18.09 9.48 -14.27
CA PHE A 134 18.88 8.94 -13.15
C PHE A 134 18.84 7.40 -13.06
N ASN A 135 17.94 6.75 -13.80
CA ASN A 135 17.85 5.31 -13.95
C ASN A 135 18.06 4.83 -15.40
N ARG A 136 18.72 5.67 -16.23
CA ARG A 136 19.00 5.38 -17.65
C ARG A 136 17.73 5.14 -18.48
N ASN A 137 16.65 5.85 -18.14
CA ASN A 137 15.33 5.73 -18.76
C ASN A 137 14.77 4.30 -18.68
N ASP A 138 15.09 3.58 -17.60
CA ASP A 138 14.55 2.24 -17.33
C ASP A 138 14.30 2.07 -15.83
N GLY A 139 13.03 2.01 -15.47
CA GLY A 139 12.57 1.80 -14.09
C GLY A 139 13.11 0.51 -13.45
N LYS A 140 13.41 -0.52 -14.26
CA LYS A 140 14.01 -1.77 -13.78
C LYS A 140 15.37 -1.53 -13.12
N ASN A 141 16.12 -0.50 -13.53
CA ASN A 141 17.39 -0.16 -12.91
C ASN A 141 17.21 0.35 -11.47
N ASP A 142 16.14 1.09 -11.19
CA ASP A 142 15.82 1.49 -9.82
C ASP A 142 15.30 0.31 -9.00
N PHE A 143 14.43 -0.52 -9.56
CA PHE A 143 13.98 -1.76 -8.92
C PHE A 143 15.16 -2.64 -8.48
N GLN A 144 16.10 -2.91 -9.39
CA GLN A 144 17.31 -3.68 -9.09
C GLN A 144 18.21 -2.97 -8.06
N PHE A 145 18.33 -1.65 -8.15
CA PHE A 145 19.06 -0.87 -7.16
C PHE A 145 18.48 -1.05 -5.75
N TYR A 146 17.16 -0.91 -5.56
CA TYR A 146 16.53 -1.05 -4.25
C TYR A 146 16.59 -2.48 -3.71
N LEU A 147 16.47 -3.50 -4.55
CA LEU A 147 16.72 -4.89 -4.15
C LEU A 147 18.15 -5.09 -3.65
N ASN A 148 19.14 -4.53 -4.35
CA ASN A 148 20.53 -4.59 -3.93
C ASN A 148 20.76 -3.87 -2.59
N MET A 149 20.17 -2.69 -2.38
CA MET A 149 20.30 -1.95 -1.12
C MET A 149 19.61 -2.65 0.05
N PHE A 150 18.47 -3.31 -0.20
CA PHE A 150 17.82 -4.16 0.79
C PHE A 150 18.74 -5.30 1.25
N ASN A 151 19.42 -5.97 0.32
CA ASN A 151 20.34 -7.08 0.64
C ASN A 151 21.69 -6.63 1.21
N SER A 152 22.12 -5.39 0.94
CA SER A 152 23.45 -4.93 1.34
C SER A 152 23.58 -4.76 2.85
N ARG A 153 24.77 -5.00 3.42
CA ARG A 153 25.04 -4.67 4.84
C ARG A 153 25.37 -3.20 5.05
N SER A 154 25.87 -2.52 4.02
CA SER A 154 26.27 -1.12 4.09
C SER A 154 26.01 -0.40 2.78
N MET A 155 25.95 0.94 2.84
CA MET A 155 25.74 1.80 1.68
C MET A 155 26.79 2.91 1.71
N SER A 156 27.29 3.33 0.56
CA SER A 156 28.03 4.60 0.42
C SER A 156 27.08 5.80 0.55
N ASP A 157 27.61 7.01 0.73
CA ASP A 157 26.78 8.22 0.79
C ASP A 157 25.93 8.44 -0.46
N LYS A 158 26.49 8.13 -1.64
CA LYS A 158 25.75 8.23 -2.91
C LYS A 158 24.59 7.22 -2.95
N GLN A 159 24.83 6.00 -2.47
CA GLN A 159 23.80 4.97 -2.38
C GLN A 159 22.72 5.34 -1.37
N ARG A 160 23.08 5.84 -0.18
CA ARG A 160 22.11 6.33 0.81
C ARG A 160 21.21 7.42 0.24
N LYS A 161 21.81 8.46 -0.36
CA LYS A 161 21.04 9.56 -0.97
C LYS A 161 20.08 9.08 -2.05
N LYS A 162 20.48 8.11 -2.89
CA LYS A 162 19.59 7.51 -3.89
C LYS A 162 18.52 6.62 -3.22
N ALA A 163 18.89 5.86 -2.20
CA ALA A 163 17.97 4.99 -1.46
C ALA A 163 16.86 5.81 -0.77
N ASP A 164 17.21 6.95 -0.18
CA ASP A 164 16.28 7.85 0.49
C ASP A 164 15.27 8.51 -0.47
N VAL A 165 15.50 8.48 -1.79
CA VAL A 165 14.47 8.89 -2.76
C VAL A 165 13.21 8.02 -2.64
N LEU A 166 13.36 6.73 -2.31
CA LEU A 166 12.20 5.84 -2.11
C LEU A 166 11.30 6.32 -0.99
N THR A 167 11.87 6.88 0.09
CA THR A 167 11.05 7.30 1.24
C THR A 167 10.13 8.46 0.89
N ARG A 168 10.54 9.30 -0.06
CA ARG A 168 9.70 10.36 -0.66
C ARG A 168 8.63 9.79 -1.56
N GLU A 169 8.95 8.80 -2.39
CA GLU A 169 7.96 8.17 -3.29
C GLU A 169 6.88 7.43 -2.49
N LEU A 170 7.26 6.77 -1.39
CA LEU A 170 6.33 6.17 -0.44
C LEU A 170 5.41 7.21 0.24
N ARG A 171 5.72 8.52 0.21
CA ARG A 171 4.79 9.58 0.68
C ARG A 171 3.59 9.77 -0.23
N LYS A 172 3.62 9.25 -1.45
CA LYS A 172 2.46 9.33 -2.34
C LYS A 172 1.39 8.29 -2.02
N LEU A 173 1.71 7.32 -1.15
CA LEU A 173 0.84 6.20 -0.78
C LEU A 173 0.15 6.38 0.58
N VAL A 174 0.57 7.37 1.38
CA VAL A 174 0.06 7.66 2.73
C VAL A 174 -0.06 9.17 2.95
#